data_AF-A0Y5I0-F1
#
_entry.id   AF-A0Y5I0-F1
#
_cell.length_a   1.000
_cell.length_b   1.000
_cell.length_c   1.000
_cell.angle_alpha   90.00
_cell.angle_beta   90.00
_cell.angle_gamma   90.00
#
_symmetry.space_group_name_H-M   'P 1'
#
loop_
_entity.id
_entity.type
_entity.pdbx_description
1 polymer ?
#
loop_
_entity_poly.entity_id
_entity_poly.type
_entity_poly.pdbx_seq_one_letter_code
_entity_poly.pdbx_strand_id
1 'polypeptide(L)'
;MKHKVLITISVIAVSFAIIFTLHYSPEPNLSVQQSAIESNKNIPVIDMKPIQTLSTGKNVLPITDKSNSTTQEQLDKPEQQVLTAEVFSDEFVSTENGKEFVSKKALDDVFKNDTSLLLQRMSDIEYSEVAQIRKDKLNEFIINELKDVTILQQDLECAGKVCAIELTYTQSSNQASIDTLSSFSKNYSFQQFTETESGDKKLKALYIATDNPSGLSLSDS
;
A
#
# COMPACT_ATOMS: atom_id res chain seq x y z
N MET A 1 -30.64 -11.21 39.25
CA MET A 1 -30.50 -11.63 37.84
C MET A 1 -29.18 -11.11 37.32
N LYS A 2 -28.27 -11.98 36.85
CA LYS A 2 -27.01 -11.60 36.22
C LYS A 2 -26.91 -12.37 34.91
N HIS A 3 -27.14 -11.70 33.78
CA HIS A 3 -26.89 -12.29 32.47
C HIS A 3 -25.44 -12.05 32.10
N LYS A 4 -24.67 -13.13 31.99
CA LYS A 4 -23.35 -13.12 31.38
C LYS A 4 -23.56 -13.29 29.88
N VAL A 5 -23.28 -12.25 29.11
CA VAL A 5 -23.26 -12.33 27.64
C VAL A 5 -21.91 -12.92 27.25
N LEU A 6 -21.95 -14.10 26.63
CA LEU A 6 -20.80 -14.78 26.08
C LEU A 6 -20.65 -14.30 24.63
N ILE A 7 -19.62 -13.51 24.33
CA ILE A 7 -19.29 -13.11 22.95
C ILE A 7 -18.39 -14.20 22.36
N THR A 8 -18.96 -15.05 21.52
CA THR A 8 -18.22 -16.03 20.72
C THR A 8 -17.63 -15.33 19.50
N ILE A 9 -16.29 -15.21 19.47
CA ILE A 9 -15.54 -14.79 18.28
C ILE A 9 -15.39 -16.02 17.38
N SER A 10 -16.11 -16.07 16.27
CA SER A 10 -15.97 -17.09 15.24
C SER A 10 -14.98 -16.61 14.17
N VAL A 11 -13.76 -17.14 14.19
CA VAL A 11 -12.83 -17.02 13.06
C VAL A 11 -13.24 -18.08 12.04
N ILE A 12 -13.91 -17.67 10.97
CA ILE A 12 -14.31 -18.58 9.90
C ILE A 12 -13.21 -18.52 8.82
N ALA A 13 -12.37 -19.56 8.77
CA ALA A 13 -11.50 -19.80 7.63
C ALA A 13 -12.31 -20.50 6.54
N VAL A 14 -12.70 -19.78 5.49
CA VAL A 14 -13.42 -20.38 4.35
C VAL A 14 -12.41 -20.87 3.32
N SER A 15 -12.32 -22.19 3.18
CA SER A 15 -11.53 -22.85 2.13
C SER A 15 -12.44 -23.23 0.98
N PHE A 16 -12.35 -22.57 -0.16
CA PHE A 16 -13.02 -23.02 -1.39
C PHE A 16 -12.05 -23.83 -2.25
N ALA A 17 -12.41 -25.08 -2.51
CA ALA A 17 -11.77 -25.91 -3.54
C ALA A 17 -12.31 -25.47 -4.91
N ILE A 18 -11.51 -24.76 -5.69
CA ILE A 18 -11.83 -24.47 -7.10
C ILE A 18 -11.53 -25.73 -7.92
N ILE A 19 -12.57 -26.32 -8.49
CA ILE A 19 -12.46 -27.37 -9.50
C ILE A 19 -11.95 -26.72 -10.79
N PHE A 20 -10.69 -26.99 -11.15
CA PHE A 20 -10.12 -26.62 -12.45
C PHE A 20 -10.80 -27.39 -13.58
N THR A 21 -11.71 -26.75 -14.32
CA THR A 21 -12.06 -27.19 -15.67
C THR A 21 -11.19 -26.42 -16.66
N LEU A 22 -10.19 -27.10 -17.22
CA LEU A 22 -9.39 -26.59 -18.32
C LEU A 22 -10.28 -26.43 -19.56
N HIS A 23 -10.80 -25.22 -19.80
CA HIS A 23 -11.30 -24.79 -21.10
C HIS A 23 -10.21 -23.98 -21.78
N TYR A 24 -9.45 -24.65 -22.64
CA TYR A 24 -8.53 -24.02 -23.59
C TYR A 24 -9.37 -23.27 -24.64
N SER A 25 -9.38 -21.93 -24.57
CA SER A 25 -9.93 -21.08 -25.62
C SER A 25 -8.76 -20.50 -26.42
N PRO A 26 -8.68 -20.68 -27.74
CA PRO A 26 -7.59 -20.12 -28.54
C PRO A 26 -7.72 -18.59 -28.62
N GLU A 27 -6.60 -17.89 -28.40
CA GLU A 27 -6.53 -16.42 -28.51
C GLU A 27 -6.85 -15.94 -29.94
N PRO A 28 -7.58 -14.82 -30.10
CA PRO A 28 -7.69 -14.15 -31.38
C PRO A 28 -6.41 -13.35 -31.67
N ASN A 29 -5.77 -13.65 -32.81
CA ASN A 29 -4.68 -12.86 -33.37
C ASN A 29 -5.10 -11.39 -33.54
N LEU A 30 -4.52 -10.48 -32.74
CA LEU A 30 -4.55 -9.05 -33.04
C LEU A 30 -3.46 -8.74 -34.07
N SER A 31 -3.87 -8.56 -35.32
CA SER A 31 -3.06 -7.92 -36.36
C SER A 31 -2.80 -6.47 -35.96
N VAL A 32 -1.55 -6.14 -35.66
CA VAL A 32 -1.09 -4.76 -35.47
C VAL A 32 -1.10 -4.06 -36.83
N GLN A 33 -2.13 -3.25 -37.09
CA GLN A 33 -2.09 -2.27 -38.16
C GLN A 33 -1.16 -1.12 -37.73
N GLN A 34 0.04 -1.16 -38.28
CA GLN A 34 1.05 -0.13 -38.16
C GLN A 34 0.60 1.11 -38.97
N SER A 35 0.02 2.09 -38.29
CA SER A 35 -0.18 3.42 -38.87
C SER A 35 1.14 4.18 -38.79
N ALA A 36 1.79 4.32 -39.94
CA ALA A 36 2.90 5.24 -40.12
C ALA A 36 2.37 6.67 -39.98
N ILE A 37 2.70 7.35 -38.88
CA ILE A 37 2.64 8.82 -38.84
C ILE A 37 4.01 9.31 -39.30
N GLU A 38 4.02 9.87 -40.52
CA GLU A 38 5.15 10.58 -41.09
C GLU A 38 5.61 11.70 -40.15
N SER A 39 6.90 11.67 -39.84
CA SER A 39 7.66 12.75 -39.24
C SER A 39 7.64 13.97 -40.16
N ASN A 40 6.66 14.87 -40.00
CA ASN A 40 6.73 16.21 -40.57
C ASN A 40 7.40 17.17 -39.57
N LYS A 41 8.68 17.42 -39.86
CA LYS A 41 9.58 18.38 -39.24
C LYS A 41 9.01 19.79 -39.43
N ASN A 42 8.60 20.45 -38.35
CA ASN A 42 8.64 21.92 -38.17
C ASN A 42 8.28 22.30 -36.72
N ILE A 43 9.30 22.34 -35.86
CA ILE A 43 9.23 22.94 -34.52
C ILE A 43 9.56 24.44 -34.69
N PRO A 44 8.69 25.39 -34.32
CA PRO A 44 9.13 26.76 -34.07
C PRO A 44 9.84 26.79 -32.71
N VAL A 45 11.14 27.10 -32.76
CA VAL A 45 11.99 27.38 -31.60
C VAL A 45 11.44 28.61 -30.87
N ILE A 46 10.92 28.43 -29.65
CA ILE A 46 10.62 29.55 -28.75
C ILE A 46 11.93 29.90 -28.04
N ASP A 47 12.57 30.97 -28.54
CA ASP A 47 13.76 31.61 -27.97
C ASP A 47 13.37 32.36 -26.68
N MET A 48 13.61 31.74 -25.52
CA MET A 48 13.39 32.38 -24.23
C MET A 48 14.71 32.98 -23.73
N LYS A 49 14.94 34.25 -24.11
CA LYS A 49 15.99 35.11 -23.57
C LYS A 49 15.89 35.17 -22.02
N PRO A 50 16.99 34.94 -21.27
CA PRO A 50 17.03 35.28 -19.87
C PRO A 50 17.09 36.81 -19.73
N ILE A 51 16.11 37.40 -19.05
CA ILE A 51 16.13 38.81 -18.66
C ILE A 51 17.22 39.00 -17.60
N GLN A 52 18.10 39.95 -17.87
CA GLN A 52 19.24 40.31 -17.06
C GLN A 52 18.85 41.02 -15.75
N THR A 53 19.68 40.71 -14.76
CA THR A 53 19.94 41.38 -13.49
C THR A 53 20.00 42.91 -13.56
N LEU A 54 19.39 43.57 -12.56
CA LEU A 54 19.76 44.90 -12.12
C LEU A 54 20.48 44.77 -10.77
N SER A 55 21.81 44.64 -10.82
CA SER A 55 22.68 44.80 -9.66
C SER A 55 23.69 45.90 -9.99
N THR A 56 23.56 47.03 -9.30
CA THR A 56 24.50 48.14 -9.36
C THR A 56 25.80 47.72 -8.68
N GLY A 57 26.88 47.60 -9.46
CA GLY A 57 28.21 47.32 -8.95
C GLY A 57 29.03 48.58 -8.62
N LYS A 58 29.83 48.47 -7.55
CA LYS A 58 31.18 49.06 -7.30
C LYS A 58 31.39 49.08 -5.76
N ASN A 59 32.45 48.54 -5.15
CA ASN A 59 33.86 48.49 -5.52
C ASN A 59 34.60 47.24 -4.95
N VAL A 60 35.82 47.07 -5.43
CA VAL A 60 36.73 45.93 -5.40
C VAL A 60 37.84 46.05 -4.34
N LEU A 61 38.10 44.93 -3.63
CA LEU A 61 39.32 44.37 -2.96
C LEU A 61 40.07 45.12 -1.82
N PRO A 62 40.91 44.44 -1.00
CA PRO A 62 41.13 42.98 -0.81
C PRO A 62 41.07 42.48 0.66
N ILE A 63 40.65 41.22 0.87
CA ILE A 63 40.81 40.48 2.12
C ILE A 63 42.15 39.76 2.08
N THR A 64 43.01 40.04 3.06
CA THR A 64 44.22 39.25 3.36
C THR A 64 43.84 38.04 4.20
N ASP A 65 44.38 36.89 3.82
CA ASP A 65 44.30 35.62 4.53
C ASP A 65 44.52 35.75 6.04
N LYS A 66 43.64 35.10 6.82
CA LYS A 66 44.05 34.31 7.98
C LYS A 66 42.98 33.29 8.33
N SER A 67 43.32 32.06 7.98
CA SER A 67 42.86 30.81 8.58
C SER A 67 42.56 30.96 10.07
N ASN A 68 41.35 30.56 10.47
CA ASN A 68 41.08 29.99 11.78
C ASN A 68 39.98 28.94 11.59
N SER A 69 40.43 27.69 11.48
CA SER A 69 39.59 26.49 11.62
C SER A 69 38.71 26.63 12.85
N THR A 70 37.43 26.80 12.64
CA THR A 70 36.42 26.49 13.65
C THR A 70 35.73 25.25 13.12
N THR A 71 36.15 24.10 13.65
CA THR A 71 35.48 22.82 13.50
C THR A 71 34.04 23.03 13.95
N GLN A 72 33.13 23.21 13.01
CA GLN A 72 31.71 23.03 13.29
C GLN A 72 31.54 21.54 13.53
N GLU A 73 31.30 21.21 14.81
CA GLU A 73 30.69 19.97 15.23
C GLU A 73 29.37 19.87 14.45
N GLN A 74 29.44 19.20 13.31
CA GLN A 74 28.28 18.78 12.55
C GLN A 74 27.61 17.76 13.48
N LEU A 75 26.62 18.25 14.23
CA LEU A 75 25.72 17.41 14.99
C LEU A 75 25.11 16.45 13.97
N ASP A 76 25.62 15.21 13.95
CA ASP A 76 25.10 14.14 13.12
C ASP A 76 23.61 14.05 13.43
N LYS A 77 22.80 14.59 12.51
CA LYS A 77 21.38 14.27 12.44
C LYS A 77 21.36 12.74 12.41
N PRO A 78 20.69 12.05 13.35
CA PRO A 78 20.62 10.60 13.31
C PRO A 78 20.16 10.25 11.91
N GLU A 79 21.01 9.49 11.20
CA GLU A 79 20.73 8.99 9.87
C GLU A 79 19.41 8.25 10.01
N GLN A 80 18.35 8.90 9.54
CA GLN A 80 16.99 8.44 9.68
C GLN A 80 16.96 7.20 8.80
N GLN A 81 17.12 6.02 9.41
CA GLN A 81 17.20 4.76 8.68
C GLN A 81 15.99 4.71 7.76
N VAL A 82 16.25 4.83 6.46
CA VAL A 82 15.21 4.74 5.46
C VAL A 82 14.70 3.31 5.54
N LEU A 83 13.50 3.14 6.08
CA LEU A 83 12.85 1.85 6.09
C LEU A 83 12.46 1.55 4.64
N THR A 84 13.12 0.57 4.03
CA THR A 84 12.81 0.13 2.68
C THR A 84 11.55 -0.72 2.68
N ALA A 85 10.88 -0.77 1.53
CA ALA A 85 9.68 -1.58 1.34
C ALA A 85 9.91 -3.09 1.58
N GLU A 86 11.12 -3.58 1.31
CA GLU A 86 11.52 -4.97 1.55
C GLU A 86 11.63 -5.25 3.05
N VAL A 87 12.38 -4.42 3.79
CA VAL A 87 12.53 -4.54 5.25
C VAL A 87 11.17 -4.48 5.96
N PHE A 88 10.27 -3.60 5.50
CA PHE A 88 8.90 -3.57 6.03
C PHE A 88 8.14 -4.87 5.77
N SER A 89 8.30 -5.46 4.58
CA SER A 89 7.61 -6.71 4.22
C SER A 89 8.08 -7.90 5.06
N ASP A 90 9.37 -7.94 5.39
CA ASP A 90 10.00 -9.03 6.16
C ASP A 90 9.46 -9.14 7.59
N GLU A 91 8.87 -8.08 8.14
CA GLU A 91 8.16 -8.13 9.43
C GLU A 91 6.88 -8.97 9.37
N PHE A 92 6.27 -9.05 8.20
CA PHE A 92 5.00 -9.75 8.00
C PHE A 92 5.19 -11.14 7.39
N VAL A 93 6.14 -11.29 6.48
CA VAL A 93 6.37 -12.53 5.76
C VAL A 93 7.85 -12.85 5.63
N SER A 94 8.24 -14.03 6.09
CA SER A 94 9.58 -14.57 5.86
C SER A 94 9.52 -15.73 4.86
N THR A 95 10.64 -16.01 4.19
CA THR A 95 10.75 -17.13 3.26
C THR A 95 11.87 -18.06 3.71
N GLU A 96 11.53 -19.32 3.96
CA GLU A 96 12.50 -20.37 4.31
C GLU A 96 12.33 -21.55 3.34
N ASN A 97 13.42 -21.95 2.68
CA ASN A 97 13.43 -23.05 1.69
C ASN A 97 12.34 -22.92 0.60
N GLY A 98 12.07 -21.69 0.16
CA GLY A 98 11.05 -21.40 -0.87
C GLY A 98 9.60 -21.45 -0.36
N LYS A 99 9.39 -21.58 0.95
CA LYS A 99 8.07 -21.52 1.59
C LYS A 99 7.92 -20.22 2.36
N GLU A 100 6.80 -19.53 2.17
CA GLU A 100 6.46 -18.30 2.90
C GLU A 100 5.81 -18.62 4.25
N PHE A 101 6.17 -17.87 5.28
CA PHE A 101 5.62 -17.92 6.63
C PHE A 101 5.19 -16.53 7.07
N VAL A 102 3.93 -16.38 7.46
CA VAL A 102 3.37 -15.13 7.95
C VAL A 102 3.60 -15.02 9.46
N SER A 103 4.10 -13.89 9.94
CA SER A 103 4.28 -13.64 11.38
C SER A 103 2.93 -13.46 12.06
N LYS A 104 2.61 -14.36 12.99
CA LYS A 104 1.41 -14.24 13.83
C LYS A 104 1.48 -13.05 14.76
N LYS A 105 2.68 -12.72 15.25
CA LYS A 105 2.91 -11.53 16.06
C LYS A 105 2.56 -10.26 15.28
N ALA A 106 3.03 -10.14 14.05
CA ALA A 106 2.72 -8.98 13.21
C ALA A 106 1.21 -8.86 12.96
N LEU A 107 0.52 -9.97 12.66
CA LEU A 107 -0.95 -9.97 12.52
C LEU A 107 -1.64 -9.50 13.80
N ASP A 108 -1.25 -10.05 14.95
CA ASP A 108 -1.81 -9.68 16.25
C ASP A 108 -1.60 -8.17 16.53
N ASP A 109 -0.42 -7.63 16.23
CA ASP A 109 -0.11 -6.22 16.42
C ASP A 109 -0.97 -5.33 15.50
N VAL A 110 -1.27 -5.75 14.27
CA VAL A 110 -2.19 -5.01 13.37
C VAL A 110 -3.62 -4.95 13.92
N PHE A 111 -4.16 -6.08 14.36
CA PHE A 111 -5.59 -6.17 14.72
C PHE A 111 -5.91 -5.77 16.16
N LYS A 112 -4.90 -5.73 17.05
CA LYS A 112 -5.06 -5.24 18.44
C LYS A 112 -4.86 -3.73 18.56
N ASN A 113 -4.08 -3.13 17.67
CA ASN A 113 -3.74 -1.71 17.75
C ASN A 113 -4.62 -0.85 16.84
N ASP A 114 -4.42 0.46 16.95
CA ASP A 114 -5.01 1.46 16.06
C ASP A 114 -4.42 1.32 14.66
N THR A 115 -5.28 1.13 13.66
CA THR A 115 -4.85 0.92 12.28
C THR A 115 -4.26 2.20 11.67
N SER A 116 -4.64 3.39 12.16
CA SER A 116 -4.06 4.65 11.71
C SER A 116 -2.54 4.72 11.92
N LEU A 117 -2.03 4.11 13.01
CA LEU A 117 -0.59 4.04 13.29
C LEU A 117 0.14 3.18 12.27
N LEU A 118 -0.46 2.05 11.86
CA LEU A 118 0.10 1.21 10.81
C LEU A 118 0.09 1.94 9.47
N LEU A 119 -1.04 2.55 9.09
CA LEU A 119 -1.19 3.25 7.82
C LEU A 119 -0.21 4.43 7.71
N GLN A 120 -0.05 5.20 8.79
CA GLN A 120 0.94 6.27 8.85
C GLN A 120 2.36 5.71 8.66
N ARG A 121 2.70 4.66 9.41
CA ARG A 121 4.01 4.01 9.28
C ARG A 121 4.26 3.50 7.85
N MET A 122 3.25 2.94 7.20
CA MET A 122 3.34 2.49 5.81
C MET A 122 3.55 3.66 4.84
N SER A 123 2.96 4.82 5.11
CA SER A 123 3.13 6.03 4.28
C SER A 123 4.52 6.67 4.44
N ASP A 124 5.21 6.40 5.55
CA ASP A 124 6.58 6.87 5.82
C ASP A 124 7.66 5.95 5.21
N ILE A 125 7.28 4.77 4.69
CA ILE A 125 8.18 3.86 3.98
C ILE A 125 8.60 4.46 2.64
N GLU A 126 9.84 4.16 2.21
CA GLU A 126 10.32 4.60 0.90
C GLU A 126 9.37 4.18 -0.23
N TYR A 127 9.19 5.09 -1.20
CA TYR A 127 8.36 4.84 -2.37
C TYR A 127 8.76 3.54 -3.08
N SER A 128 7.76 2.71 -3.34
CA SER A 128 7.90 1.50 -4.13
C SER A 128 6.83 1.50 -5.22
N GLU A 129 7.25 1.48 -6.48
CA GLU A 129 6.33 1.38 -7.63
C GLU A 129 5.38 0.17 -7.51
N VAL A 130 5.89 -0.97 -7.03
CA VAL A 130 5.08 -2.19 -6.82
C VAL A 130 3.96 -1.95 -5.80
N ALA A 131 4.29 -1.41 -4.63
CA ALA A 131 3.32 -1.01 -3.61
C ALA A 131 2.29 0.01 -4.13
N GLN A 132 2.72 1.01 -4.89
CA GLN A 132 1.82 2.00 -5.47
C GLN A 132 0.83 1.36 -6.46
N ILE A 133 1.30 0.50 -7.36
CA ILE A 133 0.44 -0.25 -8.30
C ILE A 133 -0.57 -1.10 -7.53
N ARG A 134 -0.15 -1.73 -6.43
CA ARG A 134 -1.06 -2.52 -5.57
C ARG A 134 -2.11 -1.63 -4.90
N LYS A 135 -1.73 -0.45 -4.43
CA LYS A 135 -2.63 0.55 -3.84
C LYS A 135 -3.69 0.99 -4.85
N ASP A 136 -3.27 1.30 -6.07
CA ASP A 136 -4.17 1.72 -7.15
C ASP A 136 -5.15 0.59 -7.51
N LYS A 137 -4.67 -0.66 -7.59
CA LYS A 137 -5.53 -1.83 -7.81
C LYS A 137 -6.52 -2.08 -6.68
N LEU A 138 -6.13 -1.85 -5.41
CA LEU A 138 -7.03 -1.99 -4.28
C LEU A 138 -8.13 -0.92 -4.33
N ASN A 139 -7.78 0.32 -4.63
CA ASN A 139 -8.75 1.39 -4.84
C ASN A 139 -9.73 1.05 -5.97
N GLU A 140 -9.22 0.59 -7.12
CA GLU A 140 -10.06 0.18 -8.25
C GLU A 140 -10.98 -0.99 -7.89
N PHE A 141 -10.45 -2.00 -7.17
CA PHE A 141 -11.23 -3.13 -6.70
C PHE A 141 -12.39 -2.67 -5.80
N ILE A 142 -12.13 -1.77 -4.85
CA ILE A 142 -13.16 -1.22 -3.97
C ILE A 142 -14.25 -0.51 -4.80
N ILE A 143 -13.86 0.37 -5.73
CA ILE A 143 -14.82 1.09 -6.58
C ILE A 143 -15.70 0.13 -7.39
N ASN A 144 -15.11 -0.98 -7.87
CA ASN A 144 -15.80 -1.91 -8.75
C ASN A 144 -16.72 -2.88 -8.03
N GLU A 145 -16.29 -3.38 -6.87
CA GLU A 145 -16.96 -4.46 -6.14
C GLU A 145 -17.89 -3.95 -5.03
N LEU A 146 -17.63 -2.76 -4.48
CA LEU A 146 -18.38 -2.19 -3.35
C LEU A 146 -19.39 -1.11 -3.79
N LYS A 147 -19.91 -1.22 -5.02
CA LYS A 147 -20.89 -0.27 -5.59
C LYS A 147 -22.18 -0.15 -4.76
N ASP A 148 -22.57 -1.23 -4.10
CA ASP A 148 -23.78 -1.31 -3.27
C ASP A 148 -23.50 -1.13 -1.78
N VAL A 149 -22.32 -0.58 -1.44
CA VAL A 149 -21.88 -0.28 -0.08
C VAL A 149 -21.82 1.24 0.09
N THR A 150 -22.46 1.76 1.13
CA THR A 150 -22.29 3.17 1.51
C THR A 150 -21.08 3.29 2.43
N ILE A 151 -19.93 3.63 1.84
CA ILE A 151 -18.68 3.86 2.55
C ILE A 151 -18.72 5.23 3.24
N LEU A 152 -18.49 5.25 4.55
CA LEU A 152 -18.44 6.45 5.38
C LEU A 152 -17.00 6.96 5.55
N GLN A 153 -16.04 6.04 5.67
CA GLN A 153 -14.62 6.33 5.79
C GLN A 153 -13.81 5.20 5.17
N GLN A 154 -12.73 5.55 4.47
CA GLN A 154 -11.80 4.61 3.85
C GLN A 154 -10.38 5.14 4.00
N ASP A 155 -9.58 4.42 4.76
CA ASP A 155 -8.15 4.69 4.91
C ASP A 155 -7.38 3.46 4.44
N LEU A 156 -6.45 3.63 3.50
CA LEU A 156 -5.64 2.52 3.00
C LEU A 156 -4.25 2.95 2.60
N GLU A 157 -3.31 2.03 2.76
CA GLU A 157 -1.92 2.22 2.34
C GLU A 157 -1.29 0.88 1.94
N CYS A 158 -0.29 0.94 1.06
CA CYS A 158 0.51 -0.22 0.70
C CYS A 158 2.01 0.09 0.88
N ALA A 159 2.74 -0.86 1.46
CA ALA A 159 4.19 -0.82 1.61
C ALA A 159 4.76 -2.21 1.31
N GLY A 160 5.65 -2.28 0.31
CA GLY A 160 6.20 -3.54 -0.18
C GLY A 160 5.12 -4.55 -0.59
N LYS A 161 5.15 -5.74 0.02
CA LYS A 161 4.16 -6.80 -0.23
C LYS A 161 2.81 -6.57 0.47
N VAL A 162 2.74 -5.64 1.41
CA VAL A 162 1.63 -5.53 2.36
C VAL A 162 0.73 -4.34 1.99
N CYS A 163 -0.58 -4.56 2.00
CA CYS A 163 -1.58 -3.50 1.93
C CYS A 163 -2.49 -3.62 3.14
N ALA A 164 -2.83 -2.48 3.76
CA ALA A 164 -3.78 -2.42 4.86
C ALA A 164 -4.92 -1.48 4.49
N ILE A 165 -6.12 -1.80 4.97
CA ILE A 165 -7.29 -0.95 4.84
C ILE A 165 -8.10 -0.94 6.14
N GLU A 166 -8.62 0.23 6.46
CA GLU A 166 -9.69 0.42 7.42
C GLU A 166 -10.88 1.05 6.69
N LEU A 167 -12.03 0.38 6.74
CA LEU A 167 -13.25 0.79 6.06
C LEU A 167 -14.39 0.88 7.07
N THR A 168 -15.04 2.03 7.15
CA THR A 168 -16.30 2.20 7.89
C THR A 168 -17.45 2.35 6.91
N TYR A 169 -18.53 1.61 7.10
CA TYR A 169 -19.66 1.57 6.18
C TYR A 169 -21.00 1.41 6.92
N THR A 170 -22.08 1.86 6.29
CA THR A 170 -23.40 1.84 6.94
C THR A 170 -23.89 0.41 7.19
N GLN A 171 -24.61 0.20 8.29
CA GLN A 171 -25.19 -1.11 8.62
C GLN A 171 -26.18 -1.66 7.58
N SER A 172 -26.73 -0.81 6.71
CA SER A 172 -27.65 -1.19 5.64
C SER A 172 -26.95 -1.64 4.35
N SER A 173 -25.62 -1.56 4.29
CA SER A 173 -24.83 -1.93 3.12
C SER A 173 -24.88 -3.43 2.85
N ASN A 174 -24.69 -3.83 1.59
CA ASN A 174 -24.67 -5.23 1.21
C ASN A 174 -23.40 -5.95 1.72
N GLN A 175 -23.56 -6.84 2.69
CA GLN A 175 -22.43 -7.59 3.26
C GLN A 175 -21.75 -8.51 2.22
N ALA A 176 -22.47 -9.04 1.24
CA ALA A 176 -21.86 -9.89 0.21
C ALA A 176 -20.83 -9.12 -0.63
N SER A 177 -21.08 -7.83 -0.89
CA SER A 177 -20.12 -6.94 -1.56
C SER A 177 -18.91 -6.62 -0.68
N ILE A 178 -19.08 -6.55 0.65
CA ILE A 178 -17.95 -6.39 1.57
C ILE A 178 -17.10 -7.67 1.60
N ASP A 179 -17.72 -8.84 1.58
CA ASP A 179 -17.02 -10.13 1.68
C ASP A 179 -16.11 -10.38 0.46
N THR A 180 -16.38 -9.76 -0.70
CA THR A 180 -15.51 -9.84 -1.89
C THR A 180 -14.13 -9.22 -1.64
N LEU A 181 -13.97 -8.31 -0.67
CA LEU A 181 -12.68 -7.72 -0.32
C LEU A 181 -11.64 -8.76 0.09
N SER A 182 -12.06 -9.94 0.57
CA SER A 182 -11.14 -11.04 0.88
C SER A 182 -10.42 -11.60 -0.36
N SER A 183 -11.01 -11.39 -1.54
CA SER A 183 -10.52 -11.88 -2.84
C SER A 183 -9.66 -10.88 -3.60
N PHE A 184 -9.32 -9.73 -2.98
CA PHE A 184 -8.50 -8.71 -3.61
C PHE A 184 -7.15 -9.27 -4.06
N SER A 185 -6.98 -9.48 -5.37
CA SER A 185 -5.74 -10.00 -5.96
C SER A 185 -5.31 -11.36 -5.39
N LYS A 186 -4.11 -11.81 -5.74
CA LYS A 186 -3.50 -13.03 -5.21
C LYS A 186 -2.72 -12.70 -3.95
N ASN A 187 -3.26 -13.08 -2.79
CA ASN A 187 -2.78 -12.60 -1.50
C ASN A 187 -3.16 -13.54 -0.33
N TYR A 188 -2.46 -13.43 0.79
CA TYR A 188 -3.00 -13.83 2.09
C TYR A 188 -3.86 -12.69 2.63
N SER A 189 -5.13 -12.97 2.90
CA SER A 189 -6.11 -11.99 3.39
C SER A 189 -6.46 -12.25 4.84
N PHE A 190 -6.37 -11.22 5.68
CA PHE A 190 -6.77 -11.24 7.07
C PHE A 190 -7.75 -10.11 7.31
N GLN A 191 -8.88 -10.40 7.96
CA GLN A 191 -9.97 -9.45 8.14
C GLN A 191 -10.52 -9.51 9.57
N GLN A 192 -10.87 -8.34 10.10
CA GLN A 192 -11.58 -8.18 11.36
C GLN A 192 -12.77 -7.25 11.16
N PHE A 193 -13.94 -7.71 11.59
CA PHE A 193 -15.17 -6.93 11.57
C PHE A 193 -15.52 -6.48 12.99
N THR A 194 -15.84 -5.20 13.11
CA THR A 194 -16.29 -4.56 14.35
C THR A 194 -17.49 -3.66 14.05
N GLU A 195 -18.11 -3.14 15.10
CA GLU A 195 -19.26 -2.25 15.02
C GLU A 195 -18.97 -1.01 15.88
N THR A 196 -19.37 0.15 15.36
CA THR A 196 -19.28 1.43 16.06
C THR A 196 -20.46 1.60 17.03
N GLU A 197 -20.43 2.63 17.87
CA GLU A 197 -21.54 2.93 18.79
C GLU A 197 -22.84 3.29 18.07
N SER A 198 -22.78 3.81 16.84
CA SER A 198 -23.95 4.14 16.00
C SER A 198 -24.57 2.93 15.31
N GLY A 199 -23.94 1.76 15.38
CA GLY A 199 -24.34 0.56 14.65
C GLY A 199 -23.67 0.39 13.29
N ASP A 200 -22.92 1.42 12.81
CA ASP A 200 -22.15 1.32 11.57
C ASP A 200 -21.05 0.28 11.69
N LYS A 201 -20.74 -0.38 10.58
CA LYS A 201 -19.79 -1.48 10.52
C LYS A 201 -18.41 -0.97 10.18
N LYS A 202 -17.40 -1.64 10.74
CA LYS A 202 -16.00 -1.31 10.50
C LYS A 202 -15.22 -2.57 10.18
N LEU A 203 -14.56 -2.57 9.02
CA LEU A 203 -13.64 -3.60 8.56
C LEU A 203 -12.21 -3.10 8.71
N LYS A 204 -11.36 -3.90 9.33
CA LYS A 204 -9.90 -3.83 9.19
C LYS A 204 -9.46 -5.00 8.33
N ALA A 205 -8.65 -4.76 7.31
CA ALA A 205 -8.06 -5.83 6.52
C ALA A 205 -6.58 -5.63 6.24
N LEU A 206 -5.86 -6.74 6.13
CA LEU A 206 -4.46 -6.81 5.77
C LEU A 206 -4.29 -7.82 4.63
N TYR A 207 -3.59 -7.42 3.58
CA TYR A 207 -3.34 -8.22 2.38
C TYR A 207 -1.84 -8.34 2.12
N ILE A 208 -1.32 -9.57 2.16
CA ILE A 208 0.10 -9.84 1.92
C ILE A 208 0.24 -10.52 0.55
N ALA A 209 1.01 -9.91 -0.36
CA ALA A 209 1.30 -10.47 -1.68
C ALA A 209 1.90 -11.87 -1.59
N THR A 210 1.37 -12.82 -2.35
CA THR A 210 1.95 -14.17 -2.44
C THR A 210 1.56 -14.83 -3.76
N ASP A 211 2.45 -15.69 -4.25
CA ASP A 211 2.16 -16.57 -5.38
C ASP A 211 1.48 -17.88 -4.98
N ASN A 212 1.30 -18.15 -3.68
CA ASN A 212 0.61 -19.34 -3.20
C ASN A 212 -0.29 -19.02 -1.98
N PRO A 213 -1.45 -18.38 -2.22
CA PRO A 213 -2.37 -18.00 -1.14
C PRO A 213 -2.93 -19.21 -0.38
N SER A 214 -3.01 -20.38 -1.01
CA SER A 214 -3.38 -21.66 -0.36
C SER A 214 -2.27 -22.23 0.54
N GLY A 215 -1.03 -21.76 0.41
CA GLY A 215 0.13 -22.26 1.14
C GLY A 215 0.35 -21.62 2.51
N LEU A 216 -0.63 -20.88 3.04
CA LEU A 216 -0.50 -20.11 4.28
C LEU A 216 0.09 -20.97 5.40
N SER A 217 1.17 -20.47 6.00
CA SER A 217 1.78 -21.04 7.20
C SER A 217 2.07 -19.90 8.17
N LEU A 218 1.67 -20.07 9.42
CA LEU A 218 1.92 -19.08 10.46
C LEU A 218 3.21 -19.43 11.21
N SER A 219 3.95 -18.40 11.60
CA SER A 219 5.08 -18.50 12.53
C SER A 219 4.78 -17.68 13.79
N ASP A 220 5.23 -18.15 14.95
CA ASP A 220 5.09 -17.41 16.23
C ASP A 220 6.15 -16.31 16.40
N SER A 221 7.09 -16.22 15.44
CA SER A 221 8.15 -15.21 15.38
C SER A 221 7.62 -13.79 15.22
#